data_AF-A0A914JYN3-F1
#
_entry.id   AF-A0A914JYN3-F1
#
_cell.length_a   1.000
_cell.length_b   1.000
_cell.length_c   1.000
_cell.angle_alpha   90.00
_cell.angle_beta   90.00
_cell.angle_gamma   90.00
#
_symmetry.space_group_name_H-M   'P 1'
#
loop_
_entity.id
_entity.type
_entity.pdbx_description
1 polymer ?
#
loop_
_entity_poly.entity_id
_entity_poly.type
_entity_poly.pdbx_seq_one_letter_code
_entity_poly.pdbx_strand_id
1 'polypeptide(L)'
;MKPSVIFYTRVLPKTVPLGKQKKNDSFNRTYEDGMCHVTSVNACTNEVNVLKLTPMKNFVSIQTPKLFPLPAEAVSGLRTAISDCKRTGKIFQHEADQLFEKLNQRRFPASPKEVQSARKKIMSKLKLDEDSDAYLSPEHFSQKIRNAQEKYVNREVHKQLKKTRYNWKPLDFKTKEDAAVFSLSQMAPYYAETRKVLNEFRRVDFKPETVLDYGSGCGSVFWAVRDIWPDVGDYCLVDINDNISQFAMDVMRNSTDSEDSVPKNVYFRRALVPSPQKKYDLVIVHRLLIEIGSHEQRLDLISQLWSRTNRFLVIIESSLEDSFDALMQARNFILTNGVKMDSSALKELLIAQGIYTDEVEQIVKDKQMSYSEKFLLLREKLPNPEKLPTFIETGHVFAPCPHDGGCPLLDLPVGKRSCKFFARYNEIRADEKSKSQSADGTNMSAFSYCILEKGIAQGRTAGRLLDKSKSSGCVSCKVCTPFDGVQRFPVSKRAGPLYQLAKSSVPGQLFPLDTDIVASDSEYHIVREMLKEELEGK
;
A
#
# COMPACT_ATOMS: atom_id res chain seq x y z
N MET A 1 -10.32 -18.92 11.29
CA MET A 1 -8.96 -19.26 11.73
C MET A 1 -8.11 -18.01 11.60
N LYS A 2 -7.58 -17.49 12.72
CA LYS A 2 -6.69 -16.31 12.71
C LYS A 2 -5.35 -16.73 12.11
N PRO A 3 -4.74 -15.96 11.18
CA PRO A 3 -3.38 -16.22 10.76
C PRO A 3 -2.46 -15.88 11.94
N SER A 4 -1.83 -16.88 12.51
CA SER A 4 -0.74 -16.75 13.45
C SER A 4 0.42 -16.06 12.72
N VAL A 5 0.66 -14.80 13.06
CA VAL A 5 1.94 -14.15 12.81
C VAL A 5 2.94 -14.90 13.68
N ILE A 6 3.73 -15.78 13.06
CA ILE A 6 4.80 -16.51 13.73
C ILE A 6 5.90 -15.49 14.01
N PHE A 7 5.84 -14.89 15.19
CA PHE A 7 7.02 -14.33 15.83
C PHE A 7 7.98 -15.48 16.13
N TYR A 8 9.26 -15.21 15.98
CA TYR A 8 10.36 -16.09 16.36
C TYR A 8 10.20 -16.58 17.82
N THR A 9 9.56 -17.73 18.00
CA THR A 9 9.55 -18.45 19.29
C THR A 9 10.43 -19.68 19.14
N ARG A 10 11.75 -19.51 19.27
CA ARG A 10 12.55 -20.63 19.75
C ARG A 10 12.27 -20.76 21.24
N VAL A 11 11.97 -21.99 21.64
CA VAL A 11 11.78 -22.40 23.04
C VAL A 11 13.02 -21.96 23.83
N LEU A 12 12.86 -20.95 24.69
CA LEU A 12 13.87 -20.50 25.62
C LEU A 12 14.17 -21.61 26.64
N PRO A 13 15.44 -21.91 26.96
CA PRO A 13 15.78 -22.61 28.19
C PRO A 13 15.25 -21.79 29.38
N LYS A 14 14.62 -22.47 30.34
CA LYS A 14 14.11 -21.83 31.55
C LYS A 14 15.26 -21.17 32.33
N THR A 15 14.99 -19.93 32.75
CA THR A 15 15.69 -19.14 33.78
C THR A 15 17.15 -18.76 33.50
N VAL A 16 17.35 -17.56 32.96
CA VAL A 16 18.59 -16.77 33.15
C VAL A 16 18.22 -15.52 33.96
N PRO A 17 18.87 -15.24 35.10
CA PRO A 17 18.52 -14.10 35.94
C PRO A 17 18.89 -12.77 35.25
N LEU A 18 17.91 -11.88 35.13
CA LEU A 18 18.07 -10.49 34.67
C LEU A 18 18.94 -9.70 35.66
N GLY A 19 20.24 -9.61 35.38
CA GLY A 19 21.12 -8.64 36.03
C GLY A 19 20.81 -7.23 35.54
N LYS A 20 20.51 -6.30 36.45
CA LYS A 20 20.42 -4.86 36.16
C LYS A 20 21.78 -4.38 35.61
N GLN A 21 21.95 -4.30 34.29
CA GLN A 21 23.14 -3.68 33.71
C GLN A 21 23.09 -2.17 33.93
N LYS A 22 24.19 -1.66 34.49
CA LYS A 22 24.44 -0.24 34.75
C LYS A 22 24.33 0.57 33.44
N LYS A 23 23.68 1.72 33.48
CA LYS A 23 23.75 2.77 32.45
C LYS A 23 25.22 3.07 32.14
N ASN A 24 25.69 2.66 30.96
CA ASN A 24 27.03 3.01 30.49
C ASN A 24 26.99 4.47 30.00
N ASP A 25 27.58 5.38 30.79
CA ASP A 25 27.65 6.83 30.55
C ASP A 25 28.60 7.23 29.39
N SER A 26 29.21 6.27 28.70
CA SER A 26 30.20 6.48 27.63
C SER A 26 29.60 7.00 26.31
N PHE A 27 28.29 6.84 26.09
CA PHE A 27 27.62 7.31 24.86
C PHE A 27 27.37 8.82 24.81
N ASN A 28 27.77 9.60 25.82
CA ASN A 28 27.52 11.05 25.87
C ASN A 28 28.52 11.91 25.06
N ARG A 29 29.60 11.33 24.49
CA ARG A 29 30.54 12.03 23.59
C ARG A 29 30.14 11.96 22.09
N THR A 30 28.95 11.44 21.79
CA THR A 30 28.53 10.93 20.47
C THR A 30 27.95 11.99 19.52
N TYR A 31 28.46 13.21 19.51
CA TYR A 31 28.10 14.19 18.49
C TYR A 31 29.29 14.64 17.64
N GLU A 32 30.51 14.24 18.04
CA GLU A 32 31.74 14.36 17.27
C GLU A 32 31.97 13.03 16.51
N ASP A 33 32.56 13.08 15.32
CA ASP A 33 32.84 11.95 14.39
C ASP A 33 31.70 11.44 13.50
N GLY A 34 30.65 12.22 13.25
CA GLY A 34 29.63 11.88 12.23
C GLY A 34 28.74 10.69 12.61
N MET A 35 28.74 10.29 13.87
CA MET A 35 27.90 9.25 14.45
C MET A 35 27.13 9.84 15.62
N CYS A 36 25.90 9.38 15.87
CA CYS A 36 25.12 9.78 17.04
C CYS A 36 24.35 8.61 17.65
N HIS A 37 24.35 8.49 18.98
CA HIS A 37 23.53 7.51 19.68
C HIS A 37 22.25 8.17 20.20
N VAL A 38 21.11 7.54 19.92
CA VAL A 38 19.80 8.04 20.34
C VAL A 38 18.98 6.92 20.96
N THR A 39 18.29 7.22 22.06
CA THR A 39 17.27 6.32 22.59
C THR A 39 16.08 6.30 21.65
N SER A 40 15.68 5.12 21.20
CA SER A 40 14.48 4.89 20.42
C SER A 40 13.47 4.04 21.17
N VAL A 41 12.20 4.18 20.78
CA VAL A 41 11.11 3.32 21.25
C VAL A 41 10.48 2.67 20.05
N ASN A 42 10.37 1.34 20.06
CA ASN A 42 9.63 0.60 19.07
C ASN A 42 8.14 0.96 19.18
N ALA A 43 7.56 1.46 18.09
CA ALA A 43 6.20 1.97 18.05
C ALA A 43 5.12 0.90 18.26
N CYS A 44 5.47 -0.38 18.09
CA CYS A 44 4.55 -1.51 18.18
C CYS A 44 4.73 -2.28 19.51
N THR A 45 5.98 -2.53 19.93
CA THR A 45 6.28 -3.31 21.14
C THR A 45 6.51 -2.45 22.39
N ASN A 46 6.74 -1.14 22.23
CA ASN A 46 7.21 -0.22 23.27
C ASN A 46 8.57 -0.56 23.87
N GLU A 47 9.33 -1.48 23.26
CA GLU A 47 10.71 -1.77 23.65
C GLU A 47 11.59 -0.54 23.43
N VAL A 48 12.49 -0.30 24.39
CA VAL A 48 13.46 0.78 24.34
C VAL A 48 14.77 0.24 23.79
N ASN A 49 15.34 0.94 22.82
CA ASN A 49 16.61 0.61 22.19
C ASN A 49 17.53 1.83 22.19
N VAL A 50 18.82 1.59 21.98
CA VAL A 50 19.80 2.61 21.63
C VAL A 50 20.18 2.41 20.17
N LEU A 51 19.86 3.40 19.34
CA LEU A 51 20.23 3.41 17.93
C LEU A 51 21.51 4.19 17.72
N LYS A 52 22.42 3.60 16.97
CA LYS A 52 23.53 4.29 16.32
C LYS A 52 23.04 4.84 14.98
N LEU A 53 23.07 6.15 14.87
CA LEU A 53 22.78 6.91 13.65
C LEU A 53 24.08 7.25 12.94
N THR A 54 24.17 6.89 11.65
CA THR A 54 25.27 7.29 10.77
C THR A 54 24.73 7.69 9.40
N PRO A 55 25.41 8.55 8.62
CA PRO A 55 24.99 8.87 7.27
C PRO A 55 25.06 7.61 6.40
N MET A 56 23.99 7.32 5.68
CA MET A 56 23.96 6.16 4.79
C MET A 56 24.96 6.34 3.62
N LYS A 57 25.75 5.29 3.37
CA LYS A 57 26.65 5.24 2.21
C LYS A 57 25.84 5.14 0.91
N ASN A 58 26.27 5.86 -0.13
CA ASN A 58 25.61 5.88 -1.46
C ASN A 58 24.13 6.29 -1.41
N PHE A 59 23.72 7.12 -0.45
CA PHE A 59 22.35 7.58 -0.35
C PHE A 59 21.98 8.49 -1.53
N VAL A 60 21.01 8.04 -2.34
CA VAL A 60 20.45 8.84 -3.43
C VAL A 60 19.23 9.60 -2.90
N SER A 61 19.39 10.90 -2.69
CA SER A 61 18.26 11.77 -2.33
C SER A 61 17.38 12.02 -3.55
N ILE A 62 16.11 11.62 -3.47
CA ILE A 62 15.14 11.88 -4.53
C ILE A 62 14.43 13.20 -4.24
N GLN A 63 14.66 14.21 -5.07
CA GLN A 63 13.84 15.41 -5.06
C GLN A 63 12.46 15.10 -5.65
N THR A 64 11.45 14.96 -4.78
CA THR A 64 10.07 14.81 -5.23
C THR A 64 9.38 16.17 -5.32
N PRO A 65 8.66 16.47 -6.42
CA PRO A 65 7.81 17.64 -6.51
C PRO A 65 6.82 17.72 -5.34
N LYS A 66 6.50 18.95 -4.92
CA LYS A 66 5.50 19.20 -3.87
C LYS A 66 4.06 19.14 -4.38
N LEU A 67 3.88 19.28 -5.70
CA LEU A 67 2.61 19.34 -6.41
C LEU A 67 2.75 18.54 -7.70
N PHE A 68 1.71 17.80 -8.05
CA PHE A 68 1.64 17.00 -9.28
C PHE A 68 0.45 17.49 -10.11
N PRO A 69 0.65 18.54 -10.95
CA PRO A 69 -0.39 19.01 -11.86
C PRO A 69 -0.63 17.99 -12.96
N LEU A 70 -1.89 17.75 -13.32
CA LEU A 70 -2.24 16.93 -14.47
C LEU A 70 -1.73 17.61 -15.77
N PRO A 71 -1.24 16.86 -16.77
CA PRO A 71 -0.77 17.43 -18.05
C PRO A 71 -1.81 18.30 -18.72
N ALA A 72 -1.36 19.34 -19.42
CA ALA A 72 -2.24 20.29 -20.09
C ALA A 72 -3.11 19.60 -21.15
N GLU A 73 -2.54 18.62 -21.86
CA GLU A 73 -3.22 17.80 -22.87
C GLU A 73 -4.36 17.01 -22.23
N ALA A 74 -4.10 16.38 -21.09
CA ALA A 74 -5.10 15.61 -20.35
C ALA A 74 -6.23 16.50 -19.80
N VAL A 75 -5.90 17.68 -19.29
CA VAL A 75 -6.89 18.66 -18.81
C VAL A 75 -7.75 19.17 -19.97
N SER A 76 -7.14 19.47 -21.13
CA SER A 76 -7.84 19.91 -22.32
C SER A 76 -8.77 18.81 -22.85
N GLY A 77 -8.26 17.59 -23.02
CA GLY A 77 -9.03 16.43 -23.48
C GLY A 77 -10.20 16.12 -22.55
N LEU A 78 -10.00 16.21 -21.23
CA LEU A 78 -11.07 16.04 -20.25
C LEU A 78 -12.17 17.10 -20.42
N ARG A 79 -11.80 18.37 -20.61
CA ARG A 79 -12.77 19.46 -20.81
C ARG A 79 -13.55 19.29 -22.11
N THR A 80 -12.89 18.90 -23.19
CA THR A 80 -13.55 18.61 -24.47
C THR A 80 -14.53 17.45 -24.33
N ALA A 81 -14.10 16.32 -23.78
CA ALA A 81 -14.93 15.14 -23.61
C ALA A 81 -16.15 15.38 -22.70
N ILE A 82 -16.03 16.25 -21.68
CA ILE A 82 -17.15 16.69 -20.83
C ILE A 82 -18.10 17.62 -21.60
N SER A 83 -17.59 18.47 -22.48
CA SER A 83 -18.40 19.40 -23.26
C SER A 83 -19.31 18.69 -24.27
N ASP A 84 -18.91 17.49 -24.72
CA ASP A 84 -19.74 16.61 -25.56
C ASP A 84 -20.91 15.97 -24.81
N CYS A 85 -20.93 16.04 -23.48
CA CYS A 85 -22.01 15.48 -22.68
C CYS A 85 -23.21 16.42 -22.56
N LYS A 86 -24.40 15.86 -22.36
CA LYS A 86 -25.67 16.62 -22.36
C LYS A 86 -25.90 17.46 -21.10
N ARG A 87 -25.22 17.18 -19.99
CA ARG A 87 -25.45 17.86 -18.70
C ARG A 87 -24.66 19.18 -18.62
N THR A 88 -25.19 20.14 -17.88
CA THR A 88 -24.48 21.41 -17.65
C THR A 88 -23.28 21.23 -16.71
N GLY A 89 -22.24 22.06 -16.86
CA GLY A 89 -21.02 21.99 -16.04
C GLY A 89 -21.27 22.08 -14.52
N LYS A 90 -22.29 22.84 -14.10
CA LYS A 90 -22.69 22.93 -12.68
C LYS A 90 -23.25 21.62 -12.12
N ILE A 91 -24.06 20.91 -12.90
CA ILE A 91 -24.63 19.61 -12.50
C ILE A 91 -23.50 18.58 -12.44
N PHE A 92 -22.64 18.55 -13.46
CA PHE A 92 -21.47 17.68 -13.49
C PHE A 92 -20.57 17.86 -12.28
N GLN A 93 -20.26 19.11 -11.94
CA GLN A 93 -19.43 19.40 -10.78
C GLN A 93 -20.07 18.92 -9.48
N HIS A 94 -21.37 19.15 -9.30
CA HIS A 94 -22.08 18.71 -8.10
C HIS A 94 -22.05 17.19 -7.93
N GLU A 95 -22.30 16.45 -9.02
CA GLU A 95 -22.25 14.99 -9.02
C GLU A 95 -20.82 14.46 -8.79
N ALA A 96 -19.81 15.14 -9.35
CA ALA A 96 -18.41 14.79 -9.16
C ALA A 96 -17.97 14.99 -7.70
N ASP A 97 -18.36 16.11 -7.08
CA ASP A 97 -18.08 16.39 -5.66
C ASP A 97 -18.74 15.32 -4.75
N GLN A 98 -20.00 14.96 -5.01
CA GLN A 98 -20.69 13.90 -4.27
C GLN A 98 -20.02 12.54 -4.43
N LEU A 99 -19.60 12.21 -5.66
CA LEU A 99 -18.93 10.96 -5.96
C LEU A 99 -17.55 10.90 -5.28
N PHE A 100 -16.79 12.00 -5.31
CA PHE A 100 -15.48 12.12 -4.67
C PHE A 100 -15.55 11.79 -3.18
N GLU A 101 -16.49 12.40 -2.45
CA GLU A 101 -16.70 12.13 -1.01
C GLU A 101 -17.06 10.67 -0.75
N LYS A 102 -17.91 10.09 -1.60
CA LYS A 102 -18.30 8.68 -1.50
C LYS A 102 -17.11 7.74 -1.75
N LEU A 103 -16.26 8.04 -2.72
CA LEU A 103 -15.09 7.23 -3.06
C LEU A 103 -13.99 7.33 -2.01
N ASN A 104 -13.77 8.51 -1.42
CA ASN A 104 -12.80 8.70 -0.34
C ASN A 104 -13.14 7.91 0.93
N GLN A 105 -14.42 7.63 1.16
CA GLN A 105 -14.89 6.86 2.31
C GLN A 105 -15.25 5.41 1.96
N ARG A 106 -14.92 4.97 0.74
CA ARG A 106 -15.25 3.64 0.24
C ARG A 106 -14.52 2.55 1.03
N ARG A 107 -15.26 1.53 1.45
CA ARG A 107 -14.79 0.41 2.27
C ARG A 107 -15.14 -0.92 1.63
N PHE A 108 -14.43 -1.97 1.98
CA PHE A 108 -14.78 -3.34 1.59
C PHE A 108 -16.17 -3.71 2.12
N PRO A 109 -16.86 -4.68 1.48
CA PRO A 109 -18.14 -5.16 1.97
C PRO A 109 -17.99 -5.70 3.39
N ALA A 110 -18.81 -5.18 4.30
CA ALA A 110 -18.81 -5.63 5.68
C ALA A 110 -19.29 -7.08 5.78
N SER A 111 -18.76 -7.82 6.76
CA SER A 111 -19.18 -9.19 7.01
C SER A 111 -20.67 -9.24 7.41
N PRO A 112 -21.39 -10.36 7.15
CA PRO A 112 -22.77 -10.52 7.59
C PRO A 112 -22.96 -10.29 9.09
N LYS A 113 -21.96 -10.64 9.91
CA LYS A 113 -21.97 -10.42 11.37
C LYS A 113 -21.91 -8.93 11.73
N GLU A 114 -21.07 -8.15 11.06
CA GLU A 114 -20.99 -6.70 11.26
C GLU A 114 -22.27 -6.00 10.82
N VAL A 115 -22.84 -6.39 9.68
CA VAL A 115 -24.11 -5.86 9.19
C VAL A 115 -25.23 -6.17 10.19
N GLN A 116 -25.30 -7.39 10.72
CA GLN A 116 -26.28 -7.75 11.76
C GLN A 116 -26.09 -6.95 13.05
N SER A 117 -24.84 -6.75 13.50
CA SER A 117 -24.53 -5.94 14.68
C SER A 117 -24.95 -4.48 14.48
N ALA A 118 -24.65 -3.90 13.32
CA ALA A 118 -25.06 -2.55 12.96
C ALA A 118 -26.59 -2.43 12.88
N ARG A 119 -27.26 -3.42 12.29
CA ARG A 119 -28.72 -3.50 12.22
C ARG A 119 -29.35 -3.47 13.62
N LYS A 120 -28.82 -4.27 14.56
CA LYS A 120 -29.28 -4.29 15.96
C LYS A 120 -29.09 -2.94 16.65
N LYS A 121 -27.94 -2.28 16.45
CA LYS A 121 -27.67 -0.95 17.02
C LYS A 121 -28.59 0.15 16.46
N ILE A 122 -28.90 0.12 15.17
CA ILE A 122 -29.82 1.09 14.56
C ILE A 122 -31.24 0.82 15.08
N MET A 123 -31.64 -0.45 15.14
CA MET A 123 -32.94 -0.85 15.66
C MET A 123 -33.11 -0.44 17.14
N SER A 124 -32.08 -0.58 17.97
CA SER A 124 -32.15 -0.13 19.37
C SER A 124 -32.27 1.39 19.48
N LYS A 125 -31.57 2.16 18.63
CA LYS A 125 -31.68 3.63 18.60
C LYS A 125 -33.08 4.10 18.18
N LEU A 126 -33.64 3.50 17.14
CA LEU A 126 -35.00 3.83 16.67
C LEU A 126 -36.07 3.51 17.72
N LYS A 127 -35.87 2.47 18.54
CA LYS A 127 -36.75 2.15 19.67
C LYS A 127 -36.61 3.13 20.84
N LEU A 128 -35.42 3.70 21.05
CA LEU A 128 -35.17 4.69 22.11
C LEU A 128 -35.71 6.08 21.75
N ASP A 129 -35.81 6.42 20.47
CA ASP A 129 -36.45 7.65 20.00
C ASP A 129 -38.00 7.61 20.14
N GLU A 130 -38.59 6.43 20.37
CA GLU A 130 -40.04 6.23 20.55
C GLU A 130 -40.51 6.39 22.03
N ASP A 131 -39.58 6.55 23.00
CA ASP A 131 -39.88 6.71 24.44
C ASP A 131 -40.19 8.17 24.87
N SER A 132 -40.57 9.06 23.94
CA SER A 132 -41.05 10.41 24.30
C SER A 132 -42.53 10.37 24.71
N ASP A 133 -42.84 10.39 26.02
CA ASP A 133 -44.10 10.70 26.77
C ASP A 133 -45.52 10.43 26.17
N ALA A 134 -45.65 9.85 24.98
CA ALA A 134 -46.90 9.69 24.23
C ALA A 134 -47.07 8.28 23.64
N TYR A 135 -46.29 7.29 24.08
CA TYR A 135 -46.32 5.95 23.51
C TYR A 135 -47.13 4.97 24.37
N LEU A 136 -48.30 4.58 23.87
CA LEU A 136 -49.10 3.47 24.41
C LEU A 136 -48.34 2.15 24.26
N SER A 137 -48.42 1.27 25.27
CA SER A 137 -47.65 0.02 25.27
C SER A 137 -47.99 -0.88 24.07
N PRO A 138 -46.99 -1.53 23.45
CA PRO A 138 -47.18 -2.38 22.26
C PRO A 138 -48.17 -3.54 22.43
N GLU A 139 -48.52 -3.90 23.67
CA GLU A 139 -49.50 -4.94 23.98
C GLU A 139 -50.94 -4.57 23.59
N HIS A 140 -51.26 -3.28 23.45
CA HIS A 140 -52.61 -2.79 23.14
C HIS A 140 -52.91 -2.67 21.63
N PHE A 141 -51.93 -2.91 20.76
CA PHE A 141 -52.11 -2.78 19.32
C PHE A 141 -52.58 -4.09 18.67
N SER A 142 -53.52 -3.97 17.72
CA SER A 142 -53.92 -5.10 16.88
C SER A 142 -52.72 -5.66 16.08
N GLN A 143 -52.79 -6.94 15.69
CA GLN A 143 -51.73 -7.60 14.91
C GLN A 143 -51.36 -6.81 13.64
N LYS A 144 -52.33 -6.12 13.01
CA LYS A 144 -52.09 -5.29 11.83
C LYS A 144 -51.19 -4.08 12.13
N ILE A 145 -51.38 -3.42 13.28
CA ILE A 145 -50.60 -2.24 13.68
C ILE A 145 -49.17 -2.65 14.05
N ARG A 146 -48.99 -3.76 14.78
CA ARG A 146 -47.67 -4.32 15.08
C ARG A 146 -46.87 -4.65 13.81
N ASN A 147 -47.52 -5.30 12.84
CA ASN A 147 -46.89 -5.60 11.55
C ASN A 147 -46.52 -4.33 10.76
N ALA A 148 -47.31 -3.25 10.88
CA ALA A 148 -47.03 -1.97 10.23
C ALA A 148 -45.84 -1.25 10.88
N GLN A 149 -45.75 -1.23 12.21
CA GLN A 149 -44.60 -0.71 12.95
C GLN A 149 -43.32 -1.48 12.62
N GLU A 150 -43.36 -2.81 12.61
CA GLU A 150 -42.19 -3.62 12.26
C GLU A 150 -41.71 -3.35 10.82
N LYS A 151 -42.64 -3.19 9.87
CA LYS A 151 -42.31 -2.79 8.49
C LYS A 151 -41.69 -1.39 8.42
N TYR A 152 -42.19 -0.43 9.20
CA TYR A 152 -41.63 0.92 9.28
C TYR A 152 -40.20 0.90 9.83
N VAL A 153 -39.99 0.26 10.98
CA VAL A 153 -38.66 0.12 11.60
C VAL A 153 -37.70 -0.57 10.64
N ASN A 154 -38.09 -1.68 10.02
CA ASN A 154 -37.25 -2.37 9.05
C ASN A 154 -36.89 -1.50 7.83
N ARG A 155 -37.83 -0.66 7.35
CA ARG A 155 -37.58 0.29 6.26
C ARG A 155 -36.57 1.36 6.68
N GLU A 156 -36.73 1.94 7.87
CA GLU A 156 -35.85 3.01 8.36
C GLU A 156 -34.44 2.49 8.68
N VAL A 157 -34.36 1.30 9.31
CA VAL A 157 -33.09 0.58 9.50
C VAL A 157 -32.40 0.35 8.14
N HIS A 158 -33.14 -0.13 7.14
CA HIS A 158 -32.58 -0.36 5.80
C HIS A 158 -32.12 0.92 5.12
N LYS A 159 -32.86 2.03 5.29
CA LYS A 159 -32.50 3.36 4.79
C LYS A 159 -31.23 3.89 5.45
N GLN A 160 -31.06 3.73 6.77
CA GLN A 160 -29.84 4.11 7.47
C GLN A 160 -28.65 3.22 7.08
N LEU A 161 -28.84 1.89 6.96
CA LEU A 161 -27.81 0.99 6.48
C LEU A 161 -27.36 1.34 5.04
N LYS A 162 -28.29 1.73 4.16
CA LYS A 162 -27.98 2.18 2.78
C LYS A 162 -27.10 3.44 2.73
N LYS A 163 -27.21 4.33 3.71
CA LYS A 163 -26.39 5.55 3.81
C LYS A 163 -24.97 5.28 4.32
N THR A 164 -24.67 4.05 4.72
CA THR A 164 -23.37 3.64 5.28
C THR A 164 -22.67 2.63 4.38
N ARG A 165 -21.47 2.18 4.76
CA ARG A 165 -20.66 1.18 4.02
C ARG A 165 -21.33 -0.20 3.79
N TYR A 166 -22.53 -0.42 4.30
CA TYR A 166 -23.22 -1.72 4.26
C TYR A 166 -23.99 -1.99 2.96
N ASN A 167 -24.03 -1.03 2.02
CA ASN A 167 -24.57 -1.21 0.66
C ASN A 167 -23.44 -1.14 -0.39
N TRP A 168 -22.35 -1.85 -0.12
CA TRP A 168 -21.24 -1.95 -1.06
C TRP A 168 -21.68 -2.67 -2.34
N LYS A 169 -21.31 -2.10 -3.48
CA LYS A 169 -21.44 -2.68 -4.82
C LYS A 169 -20.24 -2.21 -5.64
N PRO A 170 -19.66 -3.06 -6.52
CA PRO A 170 -18.61 -2.64 -7.45
C PRO A 170 -19.03 -1.39 -8.23
N LEU A 171 -18.06 -0.54 -8.56
CA LEU A 171 -18.31 0.58 -9.46
C LEU A 171 -18.77 0.07 -10.82
N ASP A 172 -19.81 0.70 -11.35
CA ASP A 172 -20.40 0.37 -12.64
C ASP A 172 -20.87 1.67 -13.29
N PHE A 173 -20.35 1.95 -14.48
CA PHE A 173 -20.67 3.14 -15.27
C PHE A 173 -21.66 2.73 -16.36
N LYS A 174 -22.90 3.24 -16.28
CA LYS A 174 -23.96 2.86 -17.22
C LYS A 174 -24.01 3.77 -18.43
N THR A 175 -23.60 5.01 -18.25
CA THR A 175 -23.65 6.06 -19.26
C THR A 175 -22.29 6.74 -19.43
N LYS A 176 -22.09 7.41 -20.56
CA LYS A 176 -20.90 8.26 -20.80
C LYS A 176 -20.78 9.34 -19.72
N GLU A 177 -21.90 9.88 -19.28
CA GLU A 177 -21.97 10.90 -18.23
C GLU A 177 -21.49 10.36 -16.88
N ASP A 178 -21.83 9.12 -16.51
CA ASP A 178 -21.33 8.52 -15.26
C ASP A 178 -19.80 8.37 -15.29
N ALA A 179 -19.25 7.97 -16.44
CA ALA A 179 -17.80 7.89 -16.66
C ALA A 179 -17.13 9.27 -16.64
N ALA A 180 -17.80 10.29 -17.19
CA ALA A 180 -17.35 11.68 -17.14
C ALA A 180 -17.29 12.24 -15.72
N VAL A 181 -18.35 12.02 -14.92
CA VAL A 181 -18.41 12.39 -13.49
C VAL A 181 -17.28 11.75 -12.71
N PHE A 182 -17.04 10.44 -12.94
CA PHE A 182 -15.94 9.73 -12.31
C PHE A 182 -14.58 10.33 -12.69
N SER A 183 -14.35 10.54 -13.98
CA SER A 183 -13.09 11.09 -14.49
C SER A 183 -12.83 12.49 -13.96
N LEU A 184 -13.83 13.38 -13.96
CA LEU A 184 -13.73 14.72 -13.37
C LEU A 184 -13.35 14.65 -11.88
N SER A 185 -13.92 13.69 -11.13
CA SER A 185 -13.66 13.55 -9.70
C SER A 185 -12.30 12.91 -9.36
N GLN A 186 -11.84 11.93 -10.15
CA GLN A 186 -10.70 11.07 -9.77
C GLN A 186 -9.44 11.28 -10.60
N MET A 187 -9.50 11.89 -11.78
CA MET A 187 -8.36 11.89 -12.70
C MET A 187 -7.13 12.61 -12.11
N ALA A 188 -7.32 13.80 -11.55
CA ALA A 188 -6.24 14.56 -10.92
C ALA A 188 -5.63 13.88 -9.68
N PRO A 189 -6.40 13.39 -8.68
CA PRO A 189 -5.80 12.69 -7.55
C PRO A 189 -5.11 11.38 -7.97
N TYR A 190 -5.69 10.61 -8.90
CA TYR A 190 -5.14 9.31 -9.31
C TYR A 190 -3.82 9.48 -10.07
N TYR A 191 -3.75 10.48 -10.93
CA TYR A 191 -2.50 10.89 -11.58
C TYR A 191 -1.45 11.27 -10.53
N ALA A 192 -1.78 12.12 -9.56
CA ALA A 192 -0.83 12.61 -8.57
C ALA A 192 -0.29 11.51 -7.65
N GLU A 193 -1.14 10.58 -7.22
CA GLU A 193 -0.74 9.38 -6.48
C GLU A 193 0.24 8.55 -7.29
N THR A 194 -0.10 8.26 -8.54
CA THR A 194 0.73 7.46 -9.44
C THR A 194 2.08 8.14 -9.70
N ARG A 195 2.09 9.43 -10.06
CA ARG A 195 3.33 10.23 -10.21
C ARG A 195 4.19 10.19 -8.96
N LYS A 196 3.59 10.32 -7.78
CA LYS A 196 4.32 10.29 -6.50
C LYS A 196 5.01 8.94 -6.31
N VAL A 197 4.32 7.83 -6.61
CA VAL A 197 4.86 6.46 -6.51
C VAL A 197 5.94 6.22 -7.56
N LEU A 198 5.72 6.61 -8.81
CA LEU A 198 6.68 6.41 -9.89
C LEU A 198 8.00 7.18 -9.69
N ASN A 199 8.03 8.22 -8.85
CA ASN A 199 9.29 8.87 -8.48
C ASN A 199 10.26 7.94 -7.74
N GLU A 200 9.80 6.83 -7.14
CA GLU A 200 10.70 5.83 -6.54
C GLU A 200 11.62 5.19 -7.59
N PHE A 201 11.26 5.20 -8.88
CA PHE A 201 12.12 4.67 -9.94
C PHE A 201 13.30 5.59 -10.26
N ARG A 202 13.33 6.85 -9.81
CA ARG A 202 14.50 7.74 -10.04
C ARG A 202 15.80 7.27 -9.39
N ARG A 203 15.74 6.29 -8.48
CA ARG A 203 16.93 5.70 -7.84
C ARG A 203 17.51 4.52 -8.60
N VAL A 204 16.86 4.08 -9.68
CA VAL A 204 17.31 3.00 -10.54
C VAL A 204 17.29 3.47 -11.98
N ASP A 205 18.18 2.91 -12.80
CA ASP A 205 18.07 3.08 -14.24
C ASP A 205 16.98 2.12 -14.76
N PHE A 206 15.78 2.67 -14.96
CA PHE A 206 14.63 1.92 -15.43
C PHE A 206 13.81 2.75 -16.42
N LYS A 207 13.56 2.17 -17.59
CA LYS A 207 12.66 2.66 -18.63
C LYS A 207 11.82 1.48 -19.12
N PRO A 208 10.49 1.46 -18.88
CA PRO A 208 9.65 0.38 -19.37
C PRO A 208 9.42 0.51 -20.87
N GLU A 209 9.56 -0.59 -21.62
CA GLU A 209 9.11 -0.66 -23.02
C GLU A 209 7.62 -1.03 -23.10
N THR A 210 7.16 -1.84 -22.15
CA THR A 210 5.78 -2.35 -22.11
C THR A 210 5.11 -2.07 -20.76
N VAL A 211 3.92 -1.50 -20.79
CA VAL A 211 3.16 -1.11 -19.60
C VAL A 211 1.76 -1.72 -19.62
N LEU A 212 1.37 -2.36 -18.53
CA LEU A 212 0.00 -2.83 -18.28
C LEU A 212 -0.63 -2.00 -17.17
N ASP A 213 -1.72 -1.31 -17.48
CA ASP A 213 -2.57 -0.60 -16.53
C ASP A 213 -3.86 -1.40 -16.34
N TYR A 214 -3.97 -2.12 -15.22
CA TYR A 214 -5.09 -3.01 -14.95
C TYR A 214 -6.09 -2.35 -13.97
N GLY A 215 -7.33 -2.21 -14.43
CA GLY A 215 -8.30 -1.30 -13.84
C GLY A 215 -8.04 0.15 -14.26
N SER A 216 -7.74 0.38 -15.54
CA SER A 216 -7.22 1.66 -16.04
C SER A 216 -8.16 2.84 -15.79
N GLY A 217 -9.47 2.60 -15.63
CA GLY A 217 -10.46 3.62 -15.33
C GLY A 217 -10.36 4.81 -16.28
N CYS A 218 -10.21 6.01 -15.72
CA CYS A 218 -10.10 7.26 -16.46
C CYS A 218 -8.73 7.50 -17.15
N GLY A 219 -7.83 6.51 -17.16
CA GLY A 219 -6.53 6.60 -17.85
C GLY A 219 -5.50 7.50 -17.15
N SER A 220 -5.66 7.74 -15.85
CA SER A 220 -4.74 8.61 -15.08
C SER A 220 -3.32 8.05 -15.00
N VAL A 221 -3.21 6.73 -14.91
CA VAL A 221 -1.92 6.02 -14.85
C VAL A 221 -1.15 6.20 -16.16
N PHE A 222 -1.83 6.12 -17.31
CA PHE A 222 -1.23 6.40 -18.63
C PHE A 222 -0.53 7.76 -18.65
N TRP A 223 -1.25 8.83 -18.27
CA TRP A 223 -0.68 10.18 -18.22
C TRP A 223 0.49 10.26 -17.23
N ALA A 224 0.37 9.60 -16.08
CA ALA A 224 1.42 9.61 -15.07
C ALA A 224 2.71 8.92 -15.53
N VAL A 225 2.58 7.81 -16.28
CA VAL A 225 3.71 7.07 -16.85
C VAL A 225 4.34 7.85 -18.00
N ARG A 226 3.54 8.36 -18.95
CA ARG A 226 3.99 9.15 -20.11
C ARG A 226 4.82 10.37 -19.70
N ASP A 227 4.45 11.02 -18.60
CA ASP A 227 5.17 12.17 -18.06
C ASP A 227 6.54 11.86 -17.42
N ILE A 228 6.85 10.60 -17.09
CA ILE A 228 8.21 10.20 -16.65
C ILE A 228 8.95 9.57 -17.83
N TRP A 229 8.26 8.72 -18.60
CA TRP A 229 8.81 8.01 -19.74
C TRP A 229 7.98 8.33 -20.99
N PRO A 230 8.40 9.33 -21.80
CA PRO A 230 7.69 9.70 -23.02
C PRO A 230 7.73 8.62 -24.12
N ASP A 231 8.81 7.84 -24.18
CA ASP A 231 9.05 6.85 -25.25
C ASP A 231 8.69 5.41 -24.84
N VAL A 232 7.60 5.21 -24.12
CA VAL A 232 7.10 3.85 -23.85
C VAL A 232 6.61 3.22 -25.15
N GLY A 233 7.06 1.99 -25.41
CA GLY A 233 6.76 1.24 -26.63
C GLY A 233 5.27 0.92 -26.77
N ASP A 234 4.71 0.15 -25.82
CA ASP A 234 3.30 -0.28 -25.82
C ASP A 234 2.62 -0.06 -24.46
N TYR A 235 1.41 0.51 -24.49
CA TYR A 235 0.49 0.58 -23.36
C TYR A 235 -0.70 -0.36 -23.54
N CYS A 236 -0.97 -1.19 -22.54
CA CYS A 236 -2.18 -2.03 -22.48
C CYS A 236 -3.03 -1.55 -21.31
N LEU A 237 -4.16 -0.91 -21.61
CA LEU A 237 -5.12 -0.41 -20.63
C LEU A 237 -6.29 -1.39 -20.57
N VAL A 238 -6.50 -1.99 -19.39
CA VAL A 238 -7.53 -3.01 -19.17
C VAL A 238 -8.56 -2.49 -18.18
N ASP A 239 -9.82 -2.40 -18.58
CA ASP A 239 -10.94 -2.11 -17.68
C ASP A 239 -12.18 -2.92 -18.09
N ILE A 240 -12.92 -3.45 -17.12
CA ILE A 240 -14.08 -4.30 -17.35
C ILE A 240 -15.22 -3.50 -18.01
N ASN A 241 -15.34 -2.22 -17.66
CA ASN A 241 -16.41 -1.35 -18.10
C ASN A 241 -16.01 -0.60 -19.38
N ASP A 242 -16.84 -0.74 -20.42
CA ASP A 242 -16.57 -0.14 -21.73
C ASP A 242 -16.78 1.38 -21.71
N ASN A 243 -17.80 1.88 -20.99
CA ASN A 243 -18.10 3.32 -20.95
C ASN A 243 -16.93 4.14 -20.39
N ILE A 244 -16.26 3.66 -19.35
CA ILE A 244 -15.08 4.36 -18.79
C ILE A 244 -13.87 4.25 -19.72
N SER A 245 -13.68 3.11 -20.39
CA SER A 245 -12.60 2.92 -21.37
C SER A 245 -12.78 3.84 -22.58
N GLN A 246 -14.00 3.93 -23.12
CA GLN A 246 -14.35 4.84 -24.21
C GLN A 246 -14.20 6.29 -23.79
N PHE A 247 -14.61 6.64 -22.56
CA PHE A 247 -14.42 8.00 -22.06
C PHE A 247 -12.93 8.34 -21.90
N ALA A 248 -12.11 7.44 -21.34
CA ALA A 248 -10.67 7.63 -21.26
C ALA A 248 -10.03 7.78 -22.66
N MET A 249 -10.53 7.04 -23.66
CA MET A 249 -10.14 7.18 -25.05
C MET A 249 -10.48 8.57 -25.60
N ASP A 250 -11.70 9.07 -25.36
CA ASP A 250 -12.11 10.42 -25.75
C ASP A 250 -11.21 11.49 -25.13
N VAL A 251 -10.81 11.33 -23.86
CA VAL A 251 -9.87 12.23 -23.18
C VAL A 251 -8.46 12.19 -23.78
N MET A 252 -8.05 11.07 -24.37
CA MET A 252 -6.73 10.91 -25.00
C MET A 252 -6.68 11.33 -26.47
N ARG A 253 -7.83 11.63 -27.11
CA ARG A 253 -7.85 12.15 -28.48
C ARG A 253 -7.25 13.55 -28.50
N ASN A 254 -6.27 13.74 -29.38
CA ASN A 254 -5.58 15.01 -29.52
C ASN A 254 -6.41 15.94 -30.40
N SER A 255 -6.93 17.05 -29.86
CA SER A 255 -7.73 18.00 -30.64
C SER A 255 -6.90 18.83 -31.65
N THR A 256 -5.57 18.73 -31.61
CA THR A 256 -4.65 19.53 -32.41
C THR A 256 -4.15 18.85 -33.68
N ASP A 257 -4.17 17.51 -33.74
CA ASP A 257 -3.78 16.78 -34.93
C ASP A 257 -5.00 16.59 -35.81
N SER A 258 -4.86 16.84 -37.11
CA SER A 258 -5.92 16.69 -38.12
C SER A 258 -6.48 15.26 -38.26
N GLU A 259 -5.95 14.30 -37.51
CA GLU A 259 -6.52 12.97 -37.32
C GLU A 259 -6.95 12.81 -35.85
N ASP A 260 -8.25 12.59 -35.66
CA ASP A 260 -8.99 12.37 -34.41
C ASP A 260 -8.58 11.03 -33.72
N SER A 261 -7.28 10.79 -33.59
CA SER A 261 -6.69 9.48 -33.31
C SER A 261 -6.03 9.43 -31.93
N VAL A 262 -6.27 8.32 -31.25
CA VAL A 262 -5.59 7.94 -30.01
C VAL A 262 -4.13 7.61 -30.34
N PRO A 263 -3.17 7.86 -29.44
CA PRO A 263 -1.78 7.44 -29.66
C PRO A 263 -1.70 5.97 -30.09
N LYS A 264 -1.00 5.70 -31.21
CA LYS A 264 -1.00 4.38 -31.89
C LYS A 264 -0.48 3.24 -31.01
N ASN A 265 0.28 3.55 -29.97
CA ASN A 265 0.84 2.60 -29.01
C ASN A 265 -0.07 2.31 -27.79
N VAL A 266 -1.33 2.76 -27.79
CA VAL A 266 -2.27 2.55 -26.68
C VAL A 266 -3.38 1.59 -27.08
N TYR A 267 -3.46 0.46 -26.37
CA TYR A 267 -4.44 -0.58 -26.61
C TYR A 267 -5.42 -0.70 -25.44
N PHE A 268 -6.70 -0.43 -25.70
CA PHE A 268 -7.78 -0.62 -24.73
C PHE A 268 -8.34 -2.04 -24.82
N ARG A 269 -8.55 -2.70 -23.67
CA ARG A 269 -9.09 -4.06 -23.59
C ARG A 269 -10.03 -4.22 -22.40
N ARG A 270 -10.94 -5.18 -22.52
CA ARG A 270 -11.89 -5.54 -21.44
C ARG A 270 -11.41 -6.63 -20.50
N ALA A 271 -10.35 -7.33 -20.90
CA ALA A 271 -9.74 -8.42 -20.16
C ALA A 271 -8.26 -8.51 -20.51
N LEU A 272 -7.50 -9.23 -19.70
CA LEU A 272 -6.11 -9.54 -19.96
C LEU A 272 -5.96 -10.28 -21.29
N VAL A 273 -4.81 -10.12 -21.93
CA VAL A 273 -4.44 -10.90 -23.11
C VAL A 273 -4.50 -12.39 -22.72
N PRO A 274 -5.22 -13.24 -23.50
CA PRO A 274 -5.39 -14.65 -23.17
C PRO A 274 -4.07 -15.42 -23.12
N SER A 275 -3.11 -15.04 -23.98
CA SER A 275 -1.79 -15.65 -23.98
C SER A 275 -1.03 -15.29 -22.69
N PRO A 276 -0.63 -16.29 -21.87
CA PRO A 276 0.16 -16.05 -20.66
C PRO A 276 1.61 -15.65 -20.98
N GLN A 277 2.04 -15.78 -22.24
CA GLN A 277 3.39 -15.42 -22.67
C GLN A 277 3.58 -13.91 -22.83
N LYS A 278 2.50 -13.13 -23.01
CA LYS A 278 2.60 -11.67 -23.10
C LYS A 278 2.82 -11.09 -21.70
N LYS A 279 4.06 -10.69 -21.43
CA LYS A 279 4.49 -10.02 -20.20
C LYS A 279 4.72 -8.52 -20.43
N TYR A 280 4.82 -7.77 -19.34
CA TYR A 280 4.99 -6.32 -19.30
C TYR A 280 6.06 -5.92 -18.28
N ASP A 281 6.90 -4.95 -18.62
CA ASP A 281 7.99 -4.47 -17.76
C ASP A 281 7.47 -3.79 -16.50
N LEU A 282 6.36 -3.07 -16.64
CA LEU A 282 5.68 -2.38 -15.56
C LEU A 282 4.19 -2.72 -15.58
N VAL A 283 3.70 -3.32 -14.49
CA VAL A 283 2.27 -3.56 -14.25
C VAL A 283 1.81 -2.64 -13.13
N ILE A 284 0.72 -1.89 -13.34
CA ILE A 284 0.17 -0.97 -12.34
C ILE A 284 -1.29 -1.35 -12.07
N VAL A 285 -1.63 -1.40 -10.78
CA VAL A 285 -2.99 -1.58 -10.28
C VAL A 285 -3.30 -0.40 -9.36
N HIS A 286 -4.24 0.46 -9.77
CA HIS A 286 -4.59 1.67 -9.05
C HIS A 286 -6.06 1.62 -8.59
N ARG A 287 -6.30 1.66 -7.27
CA ARG A 287 -7.63 1.75 -6.62
C ARG A 287 -8.64 0.65 -7.03
N LEU A 288 -8.16 -0.54 -7.35
CA LEU A 288 -8.99 -1.63 -7.89
C LEU A 288 -9.34 -2.73 -6.88
N LEU A 289 -8.48 -3.04 -5.90
CA LEU A 289 -8.70 -4.18 -5.00
C LEU A 289 -9.99 -4.01 -4.21
N ILE A 290 -10.33 -2.77 -3.87
CA ILE A 290 -11.58 -2.39 -3.18
C ILE A 290 -12.85 -2.72 -3.98
N GLU A 291 -12.75 -2.90 -5.30
CA GLU A 291 -13.85 -3.27 -6.19
C GLU A 291 -14.06 -4.79 -6.27
N ILE A 292 -13.10 -5.58 -5.76
CA ILE A 292 -13.16 -7.04 -5.75
C ILE A 292 -13.44 -7.51 -4.33
N GLY A 293 -14.71 -7.79 -4.03
CA GLY A 293 -15.16 -8.14 -2.69
C GLY A 293 -14.54 -9.44 -2.14
N SER A 294 -14.35 -10.45 -3.00
CA SER A 294 -13.79 -11.75 -2.59
C SER A 294 -12.27 -11.68 -2.39
N HIS A 295 -11.81 -12.15 -1.23
CA HIS A 295 -10.38 -12.26 -0.93
C HIS A 295 -9.65 -13.21 -1.89
N GLU A 296 -10.26 -14.36 -2.20
CA GLU A 296 -9.68 -15.36 -3.10
C GLU A 296 -9.51 -14.81 -4.51
N GLN A 297 -10.53 -14.13 -5.04
CA GLN A 297 -10.46 -13.51 -6.37
C GLN A 297 -9.39 -12.40 -6.45
N ARG A 298 -9.16 -11.67 -5.35
CA ARG A 298 -8.06 -10.70 -5.29
C ARG A 298 -6.70 -11.38 -5.40
N LEU A 299 -6.47 -12.46 -4.66
CA LEU A 299 -5.19 -13.17 -4.70
C LEU A 299 -4.97 -13.87 -6.04
N ASP A 300 -6.02 -14.43 -6.64
CA ASP A 300 -5.97 -15.01 -7.98
C ASP A 300 -5.59 -13.94 -9.02
N LEU A 301 -6.23 -12.76 -8.97
CA LEU A 301 -5.85 -11.63 -9.82
C LEU A 301 -4.37 -11.23 -9.63
N ILE A 302 -3.91 -11.11 -8.38
CA ILE A 302 -2.52 -10.75 -8.09
C ILE A 302 -1.54 -11.80 -8.65
N SER A 303 -1.87 -13.09 -8.52
CA SER A 303 -1.10 -14.18 -9.13
C SER A 303 -1.04 -14.05 -10.66
N GLN A 304 -2.18 -13.79 -11.30
CA GLN A 304 -2.29 -13.61 -12.74
C GLN A 304 -1.57 -12.37 -13.27
N LEU A 305 -1.50 -11.28 -12.48
CA LEU A 305 -0.76 -10.08 -12.83
C LEU A 305 0.75 -10.29 -12.64
N TRP A 306 1.14 -10.95 -11.56
CA TRP A 306 2.54 -11.26 -11.27
C TRP A 306 3.18 -12.16 -12.32
N SER A 307 2.45 -13.15 -12.83
CA SER A 307 2.93 -13.99 -13.94
C SER A 307 3.13 -13.21 -15.24
N ARG A 308 2.42 -12.09 -15.42
CA ARG A 308 2.54 -11.16 -16.55
C ARG A 308 3.53 -10.03 -16.31
N THR A 309 4.14 -9.93 -15.14
CA THR A 309 5.18 -8.94 -14.86
C THR A 309 6.54 -9.48 -15.32
N ASN A 310 7.33 -8.67 -16.03
CA ASN A 310 8.75 -8.94 -16.27
C ASN A 310 9.60 -8.44 -15.10
N ARG A 311 9.35 -7.20 -14.64
CA ARG A 311 10.17 -6.58 -13.59
C ARG A 311 9.36 -6.04 -12.43
N PHE A 312 8.50 -5.03 -12.64
CA PHE A 312 7.82 -4.33 -11.54
C PHE A 312 6.30 -4.49 -11.54
N LEU A 313 5.74 -4.77 -10.37
CA LEU A 313 4.31 -4.68 -10.07
C LEU A 313 4.07 -3.57 -9.03
N VAL A 314 3.30 -2.56 -9.42
CA VAL A 314 2.93 -1.43 -8.58
C VAL A 314 1.45 -1.57 -8.19
N ILE A 315 1.17 -1.54 -6.90
CA ILE A 315 -0.20 -1.56 -6.37
C ILE A 315 -0.39 -0.30 -5.53
N ILE A 316 -1.41 0.49 -5.86
CA ILE A 316 -1.74 1.75 -5.19
C ILE A 316 -3.19 1.67 -4.73
N GLU A 317 -3.42 1.89 -3.45
CA GLU A 317 -4.71 1.74 -2.81
C GLU A 317 -5.00 2.89 -1.85
N SER A 318 -6.22 2.95 -1.33
CA SER A 318 -6.57 3.92 -0.31
C SER A 318 -5.72 3.79 0.96
N SER A 319 -5.51 4.90 1.65
CA SER A 319 -4.89 4.94 3.00
C SER A 319 -5.79 4.39 4.11
N LEU A 320 -6.99 3.97 3.75
CA LEU A 320 -7.98 3.35 4.62
C LEU A 320 -7.51 1.96 5.08
N GLU A 321 -7.79 1.60 6.33
CA GLU A 321 -7.22 0.39 6.94
C GLU A 321 -7.57 -0.90 6.21
N ASP A 322 -8.80 -1.03 5.73
CA ASP A 322 -9.26 -2.21 5.00
C ASP A 322 -8.62 -2.31 3.59
N SER A 323 -8.44 -1.18 2.91
CA SER A 323 -7.63 -1.10 1.69
C SER A 323 -6.15 -1.43 1.94
N PHE A 324 -5.59 -0.94 3.05
CA PHE A 324 -4.22 -1.23 3.44
C PHE A 324 -4.03 -2.71 3.79
N ASP A 325 -4.99 -3.32 4.50
CA ASP A 325 -4.97 -4.75 4.80
C ASP A 325 -5.00 -5.59 3.51
N ALA A 326 -5.82 -5.22 2.52
CA ALA A 326 -5.87 -5.89 1.22
C ALA A 326 -4.55 -5.73 0.43
N LEU A 327 -3.94 -4.54 0.47
CA LEU A 327 -2.63 -4.27 -0.12
C LEU A 327 -1.54 -5.14 0.53
N MET A 328 -1.53 -5.23 1.86
CA MET A 328 -0.58 -6.08 2.59
C MET A 328 -0.82 -7.57 2.36
N GLN A 329 -2.07 -8.01 2.17
CA GLN A 329 -2.39 -9.38 1.76
C GLN A 329 -1.81 -9.69 0.38
N ALA A 330 -1.97 -8.80 -0.61
CA ALA A 330 -1.38 -8.95 -1.94
C ALA A 330 0.15 -9.02 -1.89
N ARG A 331 0.78 -8.10 -1.14
CA ARG A 331 2.22 -8.09 -0.89
C ARG A 331 2.69 -9.41 -0.28
N ASN A 332 2.10 -9.82 0.84
CA ASN A 332 2.52 -11.02 1.56
C ASN A 332 2.26 -12.29 0.76
N PHE A 333 1.22 -12.32 -0.07
CA PHE A 333 0.96 -13.43 -0.99
C PHE A 333 2.13 -13.63 -1.95
N ILE A 334 2.62 -12.56 -2.59
CA ILE A 334 3.76 -12.65 -3.50
C ILE A 334 5.04 -13.05 -2.76
N LEU A 335 5.37 -12.37 -1.67
CA LEU A 335 6.60 -12.62 -0.92
C LEU A 335 6.64 -14.04 -0.33
N THR A 336 5.50 -14.54 0.17
CA THR A 336 5.43 -15.88 0.79
C THR A 336 5.45 -16.97 -0.27
N ASN A 337 4.62 -16.89 -1.31
CA ASN A 337 4.56 -17.92 -2.35
C ASN A 337 5.79 -17.90 -3.27
N GLY A 338 6.47 -16.75 -3.37
CA GLY A 338 7.73 -16.61 -4.08
C GLY A 338 8.91 -17.32 -3.41
N VAL A 339 8.84 -17.64 -2.11
CA VAL A 339 9.88 -18.40 -1.39
C VAL A 339 9.41 -19.78 -0.92
N LYS A 340 8.10 -20.01 -0.93
CA LYS A 340 7.52 -21.32 -0.63
C LYS A 340 7.83 -22.26 -1.80
N MET A 341 8.45 -23.39 -1.49
CA MET A 341 8.88 -24.38 -2.47
C MET A 341 7.95 -25.59 -2.50
N ASP A 342 7.79 -26.20 -3.67
CA ASP A 342 7.18 -27.53 -3.79
C ASP A 342 8.17 -28.58 -3.30
N SER A 343 7.82 -29.28 -2.21
CA SER A 343 8.64 -30.30 -1.59
C SER A 343 9.06 -31.42 -2.55
N SER A 344 8.19 -31.80 -3.50
CA SER A 344 8.46 -32.92 -4.41
C SER A 344 9.47 -32.51 -5.46
N ALA A 345 9.20 -31.41 -6.17
CA ALA A 345 10.09 -30.84 -7.17
C ALA A 345 11.45 -30.41 -6.56
N LEU A 346 11.44 -29.90 -5.33
CA LEU A 346 12.65 -29.52 -4.60
C LEU A 346 13.55 -30.74 -4.34
N LYS A 347 12.96 -31.86 -3.88
CA LYS A 347 13.72 -33.08 -3.63
C LYS A 347 14.35 -33.63 -4.91
N GLU A 348 13.59 -33.66 -6.00
CA GLU A 348 14.08 -34.09 -7.31
C GLU A 348 15.25 -33.20 -7.79
N LEU A 349 15.11 -31.87 -7.67
CA LEU A 349 16.17 -30.93 -8.02
C LEU A 349 17.44 -31.15 -7.17
N LEU A 350 17.30 -31.27 -5.85
CA LEU A 350 18.45 -31.44 -4.94
C LEU A 350 19.19 -32.76 -5.17
N ILE A 351 18.47 -33.85 -5.46
CA ILE A 351 19.06 -35.14 -5.83
C ILE A 351 19.77 -35.03 -7.18
N ALA A 352 19.12 -34.42 -8.18
CA ALA A 352 19.70 -34.26 -9.51
C ALA A 352 20.98 -33.40 -9.51
N GLN A 353 21.09 -32.45 -8.58
CA GLN A 353 22.28 -31.62 -8.39
C GLN A 353 23.33 -32.25 -7.45
N GLY A 354 23.05 -33.41 -6.84
CA GLY A 354 23.98 -34.09 -5.93
C GLY A 354 24.18 -33.42 -4.56
N ILE A 355 23.23 -32.57 -4.13
CA ILE A 355 23.36 -31.73 -2.92
C ILE A 355 22.44 -32.24 -1.78
N TYR A 356 21.67 -33.31 -2.02
CA TYR A 356 20.75 -33.87 -1.03
C TYR A 356 21.49 -34.66 0.07
N THR A 357 22.06 -33.93 1.03
CA THR A 357 22.73 -34.45 2.23
C THR A 357 21.78 -34.52 3.43
N ASP A 358 22.19 -35.18 4.51
CA ASP A 358 21.42 -35.23 5.76
C ASP A 358 21.16 -33.83 6.34
N GLU A 359 22.11 -32.90 6.22
CA GLU A 359 21.96 -31.49 6.61
C GLU A 359 20.83 -30.81 5.82
N VAL A 360 20.81 -31.00 4.49
CA VAL A 360 19.78 -30.45 3.61
C VAL A 360 18.43 -31.09 3.87
N GLU A 361 18.39 -32.40 4.15
CA GLU A 361 17.16 -33.09 4.51
C GLU A 361 16.56 -32.56 5.81
N GLN A 362 17.40 -32.25 6.81
CA GLN A 362 16.96 -31.61 8.05
C GLN A 362 16.32 -30.23 7.79
N ILE A 363 16.96 -29.39 6.97
CA ILE A 363 16.42 -28.07 6.59
C ILE A 363 15.05 -28.21 5.91
N VAL A 364 14.92 -29.14 4.95
CA VAL A 364 13.66 -29.36 4.23
C VAL A 364 12.56 -29.82 5.18
N LYS A 365 12.85 -30.77 6.08
CA LYS A 365 11.88 -31.37 7.01
C LYS A 365 11.53 -30.49 8.23
N ASP A 366 12.36 -29.50 8.58
CA ASP A 366 12.16 -28.66 9.77
C ASP A 366 10.84 -27.88 9.69
N LYS A 367 9.87 -28.18 10.56
CA LYS A 367 8.57 -27.49 10.58
C LYS A 367 8.59 -26.15 11.31
N GLN A 368 9.63 -25.87 12.09
CA GLN A 368 9.76 -24.64 12.88
C GLN A 368 10.36 -23.50 12.05
N MET A 369 11.13 -23.83 11.01
CA MET A 369 11.77 -22.85 10.14
C MET A 369 10.77 -22.22 9.16
N SER A 370 10.85 -20.90 8.98
CA SER A 370 10.01 -20.18 8.03
C SER A 370 10.37 -20.52 6.58
N TYR A 371 9.43 -20.29 5.65
CA TYR A 371 9.69 -20.52 4.23
C TYR A 371 10.87 -19.67 3.70
N SER A 372 10.99 -18.42 4.15
CA SER A 372 12.07 -17.53 3.74
C SER A 372 13.45 -18.00 4.21
N GLU A 373 13.56 -18.51 5.44
CA GLU A 373 14.82 -19.04 5.99
C GLU A 373 15.26 -20.31 5.25
N LYS A 374 14.32 -21.24 5.04
CA LYS A 374 14.60 -22.45 4.25
C LYS A 374 15.07 -22.08 2.85
N PHE A 375 14.38 -21.14 2.22
CA PHE A 375 14.73 -20.67 0.89
C PHE A 375 16.15 -20.11 0.86
N LEU A 376 16.51 -19.24 1.80
CA LEU A 376 17.86 -18.64 1.85
C LEU A 376 18.95 -19.69 2.07
N LEU A 377 18.77 -20.59 3.05
CA LEU A 377 19.75 -21.64 3.35
C LEU A 377 19.95 -22.62 2.19
N LEU A 378 18.87 -23.06 1.55
CA LEU A 378 18.96 -23.97 0.41
C LEU A 378 19.55 -23.28 -0.82
N ARG A 379 19.25 -22.00 -1.00
CA ARG A 379 19.78 -21.18 -2.09
C ARG A 379 21.30 -21.07 -2.01
N GLU A 380 21.87 -20.84 -0.83
CA GLU A 380 23.32 -20.74 -0.63
C GLU A 380 24.06 -22.05 -0.93
N LYS A 381 23.38 -23.20 -0.79
CA LYS A 381 23.94 -24.52 -1.07
C LYS A 381 23.88 -24.87 -2.56
N LEU A 382 23.12 -24.14 -3.39
CA LEU A 382 22.92 -24.43 -4.81
C LEU A 382 23.92 -23.68 -5.71
N PRO A 383 24.51 -24.34 -6.72
CA PRO A 383 25.38 -23.69 -7.69
C PRO A 383 24.63 -22.69 -8.58
N ASN A 384 23.33 -22.91 -8.82
CA ASN A 384 22.45 -21.95 -9.47
C ASN A 384 21.23 -21.62 -8.58
N PRO A 385 21.31 -20.55 -7.78
CA PRO A 385 20.31 -20.20 -6.77
C PRO A 385 18.96 -19.73 -7.34
N GLU A 386 18.89 -19.38 -8.63
CA GLU A 386 17.70 -18.78 -9.25
C GLU A 386 16.64 -19.80 -9.69
N LYS A 387 16.94 -21.11 -9.59
CA LYS A 387 16.09 -22.19 -10.14
C LYS A 387 15.31 -22.99 -9.08
N LEU A 388 15.15 -22.46 -7.88
CA LEU A 388 14.34 -23.14 -6.86
C LEU A 388 12.87 -23.27 -7.32
N PRO A 389 12.22 -24.43 -7.13
CA PRO A 389 10.85 -24.68 -7.60
C PRO A 389 9.84 -24.06 -6.63
N THR A 390 9.67 -22.74 -6.74
CA THR A 390 8.73 -21.96 -5.93
C THR A 390 7.34 -21.95 -6.55
N PHE A 391 6.29 -21.72 -5.75
CA PHE A 391 4.89 -21.72 -6.24
C PHE A 391 4.59 -20.62 -7.26
N ILE A 392 5.29 -19.49 -7.15
CA ILE A 392 5.30 -18.40 -8.13
C ILE A 392 6.73 -17.89 -8.27
N GLU A 393 7.01 -17.11 -9.32
CA GLU A 393 8.31 -16.44 -9.49
C GLU A 393 8.65 -15.58 -8.25
N THR A 394 9.92 -15.62 -7.82
CA THR A 394 10.40 -14.88 -6.65
C THR A 394 10.22 -13.37 -6.83
N GLY A 395 9.99 -12.67 -5.73
CA GLY A 395 9.91 -11.22 -5.72
C GLY A 395 10.28 -10.65 -4.36
N HIS A 396 10.62 -9.37 -4.35
CA HIS A 396 10.96 -8.62 -3.16
C HIS A 396 10.33 -7.22 -3.21
N VAL A 397 10.26 -6.54 -2.07
CA VAL A 397 9.74 -5.19 -1.99
C VAL A 397 10.79 -4.21 -2.47
N PHE A 398 10.47 -3.51 -3.55
CA PHE A 398 11.23 -2.34 -3.96
C PHE A 398 10.89 -1.15 -3.04
N ALA A 399 9.60 -0.84 -2.85
CA ALA A 399 9.13 0.27 -2.02
C ALA A 399 7.69 0.02 -1.53
N PRO A 400 7.17 0.74 -0.52
CA PRO A 400 7.85 1.66 0.39
C PRO A 400 8.51 0.96 1.58
N CYS A 401 8.16 -0.32 1.84
CA CYS A 401 8.71 -1.05 2.98
C CYS A 401 10.20 -1.29 2.75
N PRO A 402 11.05 -1.07 3.77
CA PRO A 402 12.48 -1.34 3.68
C PRO A 402 12.81 -2.80 4.02
N HIS A 403 11.84 -3.71 3.91
CA HIS A 403 11.91 -5.09 4.35
C HIS A 403 10.88 -5.94 3.60
N ASP A 404 11.15 -7.24 3.53
CA ASP A 404 10.24 -8.25 2.96
C ASP A 404 9.41 -8.98 4.02
N GLY A 405 9.74 -8.81 5.31
CA GLY A 405 8.96 -9.36 6.43
C GLY A 405 7.54 -8.78 6.52
N GLY A 406 6.73 -9.32 7.45
CA GLY A 406 5.40 -8.78 7.74
C GLY A 406 5.44 -7.30 8.13
N CYS A 407 4.43 -6.53 7.73
CA CYS A 407 4.38 -5.09 8.06
C CYS A 407 4.13 -4.88 9.56
N PRO A 408 5.02 -4.19 10.31
CA PRO A 408 4.85 -3.98 11.75
C PRO A 408 3.61 -3.16 12.11
N LEU A 409 3.09 -2.34 11.18
CA LEU A 409 1.91 -1.51 11.42
C LEU A 409 0.62 -2.34 11.56
N LEU A 410 0.58 -3.57 11.06
CA LEU A 410 -0.59 -4.45 11.20
C LEU A 410 -0.81 -4.90 12.64
N ASP A 411 0.25 -4.89 13.46
CA ASP A 411 0.18 -5.26 14.88
C ASP A 411 -0.38 -4.13 15.76
N LEU A 412 -0.47 -2.90 15.23
CA LEU A 412 -1.04 -1.78 15.95
C LEU A 412 -2.56 -1.94 16.15
N PRO A 413 -3.17 -1.22 17.11
CA PRO A 413 -4.63 -1.19 17.25
C PRO A 413 -5.35 -0.64 16.01
N VAL A 414 -6.60 -1.06 15.81
CA VAL A 414 -7.51 -0.51 14.78
C VAL A 414 -7.58 1.02 14.92
N GLY A 415 -7.55 1.73 13.81
CA GLY A 415 -7.38 3.18 13.69
C GLY A 415 -5.94 3.65 13.43
N LYS A 416 -4.93 2.78 13.64
CA LYS A 416 -3.50 3.12 13.47
C LYS A 416 -2.76 2.18 12.50
N ARG A 417 -3.47 1.27 11.80
CA ARG A 417 -2.86 0.17 11.04
C ARG A 417 -2.36 0.52 9.65
N SER A 418 -2.44 1.78 9.23
CA SER A 418 -2.19 2.18 7.83
C SER A 418 -0.87 2.93 7.64
N CYS A 419 -0.10 2.55 6.62
CA CYS A 419 1.05 3.30 6.13
C CYS A 419 0.60 4.34 5.10
N LYS A 420 0.50 5.61 5.50
CA LYS A 420 -0.13 6.66 4.69
C LYS A 420 0.88 7.55 3.99
N PHE A 421 0.63 7.83 2.72
CA PHE A 421 1.35 8.78 1.89
C PHE A 421 0.38 9.82 1.36
N PHE A 422 0.93 10.97 0.96
CA PHE A 422 0.15 12.09 0.46
C PHE A 422 0.69 12.59 -0.86
N ALA A 423 -0.21 12.87 -1.80
CA ALA A 423 0.08 13.51 -3.07
C ALA A 423 -0.79 14.77 -3.20
N ARG A 424 -0.16 15.91 -3.45
CA ARG A 424 -0.87 17.17 -3.71
C ARG A 424 -1.11 17.33 -5.21
N TYR A 425 -2.30 17.77 -5.58
CA TYR A 425 -2.72 17.93 -6.97
C TYR A 425 -3.56 19.20 -7.15
N ASN A 426 -3.70 19.65 -8.39
CA ASN A 426 -4.60 20.75 -8.75
C ASN A 426 -6.02 20.23 -8.95
N GLU A 427 -6.99 20.87 -8.32
CA GLU A 427 -8.40 20.53 -8.52
C GLU A 427 -8.84 20.92 -9.94
N ILE A 428 -9.52 20.01 -10.63
CA ILE A 428 -10.12 20.28 -11.94
C ILE A 428 -11.60 20.48 -11.73
N ARG A 429 -12.14 21.58 -12.26
CA ARG A 429 -13.56 21.93 -12.12
C ARG A 429 -14.23 22.12 -13.48
N ALA A 430 -15.47 21.67 -13.57
CA ALA A 430 -16.33 21.83 -14.74
C ALA A 430 -17.27 23.06 -14.64
N ASP A 431 -17.38 23.70 -13.48
CA ASP A 431 -18.25 24.86 -13.27
C ASP A 431 -17.57 26.22 -13.50
N GLU A 432 -16.38 26.22 -14.13
CA GLU A 432 -15.55 27.39 -14.48
C GLU A 432 -15.22 28.35 -13.31
N LYS A 433 -15.52 27.95 -12.07
CA LYS A 433 -15.17 28.74 -10.89
C LYS A 433 -13.67 28.67 -10.67
N SER A 434 -13.04 29.85 -10.62
CA SER A 434 -11.62 30.02 -10.34
C SER A 434 -11.20 29.64 -8.91
N LYS A 435 -12.16 29.42 -8.01
CA LYS A 435 -11.92 29.04 -6.62
C LYS A 435 -12.28 27.57 -6.41
N SER A 436 -11.25 26.74 -6.26
CA SER A 436 -11.35 25.43 -5.59
C SER A 436 -11.90 25.59 -4.16
N GLN A 437 -12.23 24.48 -3.50
CA GLN A 437 -12.52 24.54 -2.06
C GLN A 437 -11.34 25.09 -1.25
N SER A 438 -10.11 24.88 -1.73
CA SER A 438 -8.88 25.49 -1.19
C SER A 438 -8.63 26.89 -1.76
N ALA A 439 -7.98 27.77 -0.98
CA ALA A 439 -7.58 29.10 -1.45
C ALA A 439 -6.48 29.07 -2.54
N ASP A 440 -5.70 27.99 -2.61
CA ASP A 440 -4.54 27.88 -3.50
C ASP A 440 -4.76 27.03 -4.77
N GLY A 441 -5.98 26.56 -5.03
CA GLY A 441 -6.24 25.71 -6.20
C GLY A 441 -5.92 24.23 -6.00
N THR A 442 -5.41 23.82 -4.82
CA THR A 442 -4.86 22.48 -4.62
C THR A 442 -5.62 21.66 -3.59
N ASN A 443 -5.54 20.34 -3.74
CA ASN A 443 -6.08 19.37 -2.80
C ASN A 443 -5.05 18.25 -2.57
N MET A 444 -5.27 17.41 -1.57
CA MET A 444 -4.33 16.37 -1.14
C MET A 444 -5.03 15.02 -1.10
N SER A 445 -4.49 14.04 -1.82
CA SER A 445 -4.96 12.66 -1.77
C SER A 445 -4.12 11.83 -0.83
N ALA A 446 -4.77 10.98 -0.03
CA ALA A 446 -4.13 10.06 0.90
C ALA A 446 -4.24 8.61 0.40
N PHE A 447 -3.11 7.93 0.30
CA PHE A 447 -3.01 6.60 -0.29
C PHE A 447 -1.97 5.74 0.42
N SER A 448 -1.98 4.44 0.11
CA SER A 448 -0.94 3.46 0.43
C SER A 448 -0.45 2.84 -0.87
N TYR A 449 0.79 2.38 -0.93
CA TYR A 449 1.28 1.68 -2.12
C TYR A 449 2.27 0.58 -1.77
N CYS A 450 2.52 -0.30 -2.74
CA CYS A 450 3.56 -1.32 -2.72
C CYS A 450 4.12 -1.46 -4.14
N ILE A 451 5.44 -1.46 -4.27
CA ILE A 451 6.15 -1.79 -5.50
C ILE A 451 6.93 -3.07 -5.22
N LEU A 452 6.63 -4.10 -5.99
CA LEU A 452 7.31 -5.39 -5.96
C LEU A 452 8.17 -5.52 -7.20
N GLU A 453 9.40 -6.00 -7.02
CA GLU A 453 10.34 -6.29 -8.10
C GLU A 453 10.57 -7.80 -8.18
N LYS A 454 10.59 -8.35 -9.39
CA LYS A 454 10.90 -9.75 -9.64
C LYS A 454 12.35 -10.08 -9.30
N GLY A 455 12.56 -11.32 -8.86
CA GLY A 455 13.86 -11.80 -8.42
C GLY A 455 14.11 -11.52 -6.96
N ILE A 456 15.38 -11.59 -6.57
CA ILE A 456 15.80 -11.58 -5.17
C ILE A 456 16.49 -10.25 -4.85
N ALA A 457 16.13 -9.66 -3.71
CA ALA A 457 16.68 -8.38 -3.27
C ALA A 457 18.22 -8.41 -3.21
N GLN A 458 18.86 -7.35 -3.69
CA GLN A 458 20.29 -7.12 -3.55
C GLN A 458 20.55 -6.07 -2.47
N GLY A 459 21.15 -6.50 -1.35
CA GLY A 459 21.64 -5.61 -0.30
C GLY A 459 20.56 -5.07 0.67
N ARG A 460 21.00 -4.18 1.57
CA ARG A 460 20.17 -3.56 2.60
C ARG A 460 19.51 -2.29 2.06
N THR A 461 18.19 -2.18 2.19
CA THR A 461 17.45 -0.96 1.83
C THR A 461 17.46 0.05 2.97
N ALA A 462 17.45 1.35 2.64
CA ALA A 462 17.33 2.41 3.64
C ALA A 462 15.97 2.37 4.35
N GLY A 463 15.94 2.81 5.61
CA GLY A 463 14.69 2.99 6.34
C GLY A 463 13.75 3.97 5.64
N ARG A 464 12.45 3.92 5.97
CA ARG A 464 11.44 4.86 5.47
C ARG A 464 11.01 5.80 6.59
N LEU A 465 11.15 7.11 6.37
CA LEU A 465 10.60 8.10 7.29
C LEU A 465 9.08 8.12 7.16
N LEU A 466 8.35 7.69 8.18
CA LEU A 466 6.88 7.64 8.18
C LEU A 466 6.27 8.96 8.67
N ASP A 467 6.87 9.55 9.69
CA ASP A 467 6.39 10.79 10.30
C ASP A 467 7.55 11.56 10.94
N LYS A 468 7.38 12.88 11.07
CA LYS A 468 8.37 13.77 11.63
C LYS A 468 7.71 14.97 12.30
N SER A 469 8.06 15.24 13.55
CA SER A 469 7.65 16.44 14.27
C SER A 469 8.84 17.26 14.73
N LYS A 470 8.70 18.60 14.71
CA LYS A 470 9.73 19.53 15.15
C LYS A 470 9.41 20.02 16.56
N SER A 471 10.42 20.09 17.41
CA SER A 471 10.34 20.72 18.74
C SER A 471 11.55 21.63 18.96
N SER A 472 11.56 22.37 20.09
CA SER A 472 12.67 23.27 20.44
C SER A 472 13.95 22.47 20.68
N GLY A 473 14.81 22.40 19.66
CA GLY A 473 16.15 21.80 19.78
C GLY A 473 16.29 20.37 19.28
N CYS A 474 15.21 19.70 18.86
CA CYS A 474 15.29 18.39 18.22
C CYS A 474 14.21 18.18 17.15
N VAL A 475 14.37 17.11 16.38
CA VAL A 475 13.40 16.61 15.41
C VAL A 475 13.09 15.18 15.80
N SER A 476 11.83 14.89 16.12
CA SER A 476 11.38 13.53 16.41
C SER A 476 11.05 12.83 15.09
N CYS A 477 11.67 11.69 14.85
CA CYS A 477 11.49 10.89 13.64
C CYS A 477 10.78 9.57 14.01
N LYS A 478 9.81 9.18 13.17
CA LYS A 478 9.23 7.84 13.17
C LYS A 478 9.65 7.15 11.89
N VAL A 479 10.49 6.12 11.98
CA VAL A 479 11.13 5.46 10.84
C VAL A 479 10.77 3.98 10.84
N CYS A 480 10.29 3.45 9.70
CA CYS A 480 10.24 2.01 9.47
C CYS A 480 11.66 1.57 9.11
N THR A 481 12.24 0.63 9.85
CA THR A 481 13.59 0.13 9.63
C THR A 481 13.55 -1.25 8.95
N PRO A 482 14.65 -1.70 8.33
CA PRO A 482 14.70 -3.00 7.65
C PRO A 482 14.47 -4.22 8.55
N PHE A 483 14.90 -4.18 9.81
CA PHE A 483 14.92 -5.36 10.68
C PHE A 483 14.19 -5.15 12.01
N ASP A 484 14.09 -3.92 12.50
CA ASP A 484 13.71 -3.63 13.88
C ASP A 484 12.35 -2.95 13.98
N GLY A 485 11.50 -3.15 12.98
CA GLY A 485 10.16 -2.59 12.94
C GLY A 485 10.13 -1.07 12.84
N VAL A 486 9.17 -0.44 13.53
CA VAL A 486 8.97 1.02 13.44
C VAL A 486 9.57 1.69 14.68
N GLN A 487 10.65 2.43 14.50
CA GLN A 487 11.37 3.11 15.57
C GLN A 487 10.97 4.59 15.68
N ARG A 488 10.80 5.08 16.92
CA ARG A 488 10.60 6.52 17.22
C ARG A 488 11.78 7.04 18.01
N PHE A 489 12.44 8.07 17.52
CA PHE A 489 13.62 8.65 18.19
C PHE A 489 13.81 10.14 17.87
N PRO A 490 14.32 10.94 18.82
CA PRO A 490 14.69 12.32 18.57
C PRO A 490 16.10 12.44 18.00
N VAL A 491 16.30 13.36 17.06
CA VAL A 491 17.61 13.81 16.59
C VAL A 491 17.83 15.24 17.09
N SER A 492 18.80 15.42 17.98
CA SER A 492 19.12 16.71 18.62
C SER A 492 19.89 17.64 17.67
N LYS A 493 19.71 18.96 17.80
CA LYS A 493 20.54 19.98 17.10
C LYS A 493 22.04 19.79 17.36
N ARG A 494 22.42 19.22 18.49
CA ARG A 494 23.82 18.90 18.84
C ARG A 494 24.43 17.89 17.86
N ALA A 495 23.63 17.09 17.17
CA ALA A 495 24.07 16.15 16.14
C ALA A 495 24.48 16.77 14.80
N GLY A 496 24.56 18.10 14.73
CA GLY A 496 25.15 18.83 13.60
C GLY A 496 24.63 18.36 12.24
N PRO A 497 25.47 17.77 11.38
CA PRO A 497 25.06 17.28 10.05
C PRO A 497 23.89 16.28 10.07
N LEU A 498 23.87 15.33 11.02
CA LEU A 498 22.81 14.32 11.12
C LEU A 498 21.44 14.96 11.41
N TYR A 499 21.44 16.01 12.23
CA TYR A 499 20.25 16.81 12.48
C TYR A 499 19.75 17.50 11.21
N GLN A 500 20.64 18.07 10.40
CA GLN A 500 20.23 18.73 9.15
C GLN A 500 19.64 17.73 8.15
N LEU A 501 20.22 16.54 8.01
CA LEU A 501 19.70 15.45 7.19
C LEU A 501 18.30 15.01 7.65
N ALA A 502 18.12 14.75 8.95
CA ALA A 502 16.80 14.40 9.50
C ALA A 502 15.78 15.55 9.37
N LYS A 503 16.22 16.79 9.58
CA LYS A 503 15.39 17.99 9.48
C LYS A 503 14.92 18.27 8.05
N SER A 504 15.75 18.04 7.04
CA SER A 504 15.40 18.28 5.63
C SER A 504 14.56 17.16 5.02
N SER A 505 14.66 15.94 5.53
CA SER A 505 13.93 14.76 5.05
C SER A 505 12.41 14.96 5.07
N VAL A 506 11.68 14.48 4.05
CA VAL A 506 10.22 14.60 3.99
C VAL A 506 9.58 13.26 4.38
N PRO A 507 8.51 13.24 5.20
CA PRO A 507 7.74 12.02 5.44
C PRO A 507 7.33 11.33 4.13
N GLY A 508 7.44 10.02 4.13
CA GLY A 508 7.26 9.19 2.96
C GLY A 508 8.45 9.13 2.03
N GLN A 509 9.65 9.59 2.38
CA GLN A 509 10.92 9.39 1.65
C GLN A 509 11.86 8.40 2.38
N LEU A 510 12.92 7.94 1.68
CA LEU A 510 13.98 7.16 2.32
C LEU A 510 14.64 8.02 3.40
N PHE A 511 14.90 7.42 4.54
CA PHE A 511 15.58 8.07 5.64
C PHE A 511 17.09 8.08 5.37
N PRO A 512 17.76 9.24 5.41
CA PRO A 512 19.16 9.38 4.98
C PRO A 512 20.18 8.85 6.00
N LEU A 513 19.73 8.36 7.14
CA LEU A 513 20.59 7.83 8.20
C LEU A 513 20.36 6.34 8.37
N ASP A 514 21.44 5.59 8.48
CA ASP A 514 21.40 4.22 8.97
C ASP A 514 21.01 4.21 10.45
N THR A 515 20.17 3.24 10.82
CA THR A 515 19.64 3.06 12.16
C THR A 515 20.01 1.65 12.64
N ASP A 516 21.17 1.51 13.24
CA ASP A 516 21.63 0.23 13.79
C ASP A 516 21.36 0.19 15.30
N ILE A 517 20.74 -0.88 15.78
CA ILE A 517 20.60 -1.11 17.23
C ILE A 517 21.96 -1.51 17.80
N VAL A 518 22.41 -0.83 18.86
CA VAL A 518 23.64 -1.16 19.61
C VAL A 518 23.38 -1.59 21.05
N ALA A 519 22.15 -1.38 21.54
CA ALA A 519 21.68 -1.91 22.81
C ALA A 519 20.15 -1.99 22.76
N SER A 520 19.58 -3.02 23.37
CA SER A 520 18.13 -3.25 23.39
C SER A 520 17.71 -3.81 24.73
N ASP A 521 16.56 -3.36 25.24
CA ASP A 521 15.90 -3.98 26.39
C ASP A 521 15.05 -5.20 25.98
N SER A 522 15.06 -5.58 24.69
CA SER A 522 14.35 -6.75 24.17
C SER A 522 15.12 -8.02 24.49
N GLU A 523 14.47 -8.96 25.21
CA GLU A 523 15.03 -10.28 25.50
C GLU A 523 15.48 -11.01 24.21
N TYR A 524 14.78 -10.80 23.10
CA TYR A 524 15.14 -11.38 21.80
C TYR A 524 16.47 -10.83 21.25
N HIS A 525 16.67 -9.52 21.30
CA HIS A 525 17.90 -8.89 20.79
C HIS A 525 19.10 -9.26 21.64
N ILE A 526 18.93 -9.31 22.96
CA ILE A 526 19.98 -9.74 23.89
C ILE A 526 20.44 -11.17 23.53
N VAL A 527 19.50 -12.09 23.33
CA VAL A 527 19.82 -13.48 22.94
C VAL A 527 20.48 -13.53 21.56
N ARG A 528 20.05 -12.71 20.60
CA ARG A 528 20.65 -12.65 19.26
C ARG A 528 22.09 -12.13 19.27
N GLU A 529 22.38 -11.11 20.07
CA GLU A 529 23.76 -10.61 20.25
C GLU A 529 24.64 -11.67 20.92
N MET A 530 24.15 -12.33 21.98
CA MET A 530 24.88 -13.43 22.65
C MET A 530 25.21 -14.57 21.67
N LEU A 531 24.26 -14.96 20.82
CA LEU A 531 24.50 -15.99 19.78
C LEU A 531 25.50 -15.53 18.73
N LYS A 532 25.51 -14.24 18.38
CA LYS A 532 26.46 -13.69 17.41
C LYS A 532 27.87 -13.64 17.98
N GLU A 533 28.02 -13.25 19.24
CA GLU A 533 29.30 -13.27 19.96
C GLU A 533 29.85 -14.71 20.13
N GLU A 534 28.98 -15.70 20.39
CA GLU A 534 29.37 -17.12 20.43
C GLU A 534 29.82 -17.68 19.06
N LEU A 535 29.26 -17.16 17.97
CA LEU A 535 29.59 -17.56 16.59
C LEU A 535 30.84 -16.86 16.05
N GLU A 536 31.09 -15.62 16.45
CA GLU A 536 32.30 -14.85 16.08
C GLU A 536 33.51 -15.18 16.98
N GLY A 537 33.27 -15.80 18.15
CA GLY A 537 34.30 -16.30 19.06
C GLY A 537 34.80 -17.73 18.79
N LYS A 538 34.32 -18.36 17.70
CA LYS A 538 34.82 -19.64 17.15
C LYS A 538 35.46 -19.39 15.79
#